data_AF-A0A424YLR8-F1
#
_entry.id   AF-A0A424YLR8-F1
#
_cell.length_a   1.000
_cell.length_b   1.000
_cell.length_c   1.000
_cell.angle_alpha   90.00
_cell.angle_beta   90.00
_cell.angle_gamma   90.00
#
_symmetry.space_group_name_H-M   'P 1'
#
loop_
_entity.id
_entity.type
_entity.pdbx_description
1 polymer ?
#
loop_
_entity_poly.entity_id
_entity_poly.type
_entity_poly.pdbx_seq_one_letter_code
_entity_poly.pdbx_strand_id
1 'polypeptide(L)'
;MLIIFGIIGIIGTGYSYTLGAAADAQQIMRDSSAILERYESSVRSTGQSIQGIGGPVEKTGGSLRDAGKLINAIPFVDAGQPLIDAGELLFTVGSSLNKTGSDLVETGDEMKALAENLTKLSYSLVTLMNLALIGVGLMSIMSIFMGLGFREIGSDRDEIHQLRQEIDELKRG
;
A
#
# COMPACT_ATOMS: atom_id res chain seq x y z
N MET A 1 30.27 11.32 32.97
CA MET A 1 30.28 11.42 31.50
C MET A 1 29.72 10.19 30.79
N LEU A 2 29.98 8.96 31.25
CA LEU A 2 29.52 7.71 30.59
C LEU A 2 28.00 7.58 30.38
N ILE A 3 27.17 8.13 31.29
CA ILE A 3 25.70 8.04 31.18
C ILE A 3 25.15 8.90 30.02
N ILE A 4 25.79 10.03 29.73
CA ILE A 4 25.37 10.95 28.66
C ILE A 4 25.66 10.33 27.28
N PHE A 5 26.81 9.66 27.12
CA PHE A 5 27.14 8.93 25.89
C PHE A 5 26.25 7.71 25.66
N GLY A 6 25.85 7.00 26.72
CA GLY A 6 24.91 5.87 26.61
C GLY A 6 23.53 6.29 26.11
N ILE A 7 22.99 7.41 26.63
CA ILE A 7 21.67 7.92 26.24
C ILE A 7 21.70 8.48 24.80
N ILE A 8 22.75 9.23 24.44
CA ILE A 8 22.94 9.75 23.07
C ILE A 8 23.15 8.60 22.06
N GLY A 9 23.83 7.52 22.46
CA GLY A 9 24.01 6.32 21.62
C GLY A 9 22.70 5.58 21.36
N ILE A 10 21.82 5.44 22.36
CA ILE A 10 20.51 4.80 22.21
C ILE A 10 19.57 5.66 21.36
N ILE A 11 19.60 6.98 21.53
CA ILE A 11 18.84 7.94 20.72
C ILE A 11 19.38 7.94 19.28
N GLY A 12 20.67 8.09 19.06
CA GLY A 12 21.27 8.12 17.72
C GLY A 12 21.05 6.83 16.93
N THR A 13 21.21 5.67 17.56
CA THR A 13 20.98 4.37 16.90
C THR A 13 19.49 4.14 16.63
N GLY A 14 18.60 4.38 17.60
CA GLY A 14 17.15 4.25 17.41
C GLY A 14 16.61 5.12 16.27
N TYR A 15 17.07 6.37 16.18
CA TYR A 15 16.67 7.30 15.12
C TYR A 15 17.10 6.81 13.72
N SER A 16 18.34 6.31 13.57
CA SER A 16 18.83 5.77 12.29
C SER A 16 18.09 4.52 11.85
N TYR A 17 17.76 3.60 12.76
CA TYR A 17 17.01 2.38 12.43
C TYR A 17 15.57 2.70 11.99
N THR A 18 14.87 3.60 12.70
CA THR A 18 13.49 3.96 12.34
C THR A 18 13.40 4.76 11.04
N LEU A 19 14.40 5.60 10.75
CA LEU A 19 14.43 6.40 9.52
C LEU A 19 14.76 5.54 8.29
N GLY A 20 15.68 4.58 8.45
CA GLY A 20 15.99 3.58 7.41
C GLY A 20 14.77 2.70 7.09
N ALA A 21 14.11 2.16 8.13
CA ALA A 21 12.92 1.34 7.93
C ALA A 21 11.74 2.12 7.29
N ALA A 22 11.59 3.41 7.60
CA ALA A 22 10.59 4.28 6.96
C ALA A 22 10.89 4.48 5.47
N ALA A 23 12.16 4.74 5.14
CA ALA A 23 12.61 4.93 3.76
C ALA A 23 12.44 3.65 2.94
N ASP A 24 12.79 2.50 3.51
CA ASP A 24 12.61 1.19 2.87
C ASP A 24 11.12 0.88 2.65
N ALA A 25 10.27 1.14 3.65
CA ALA A 25 8.82 0.95 3.51
C ALA A 25 8.20 1.87 2.45
N GLN A 26 8.62 3.14 2.38
CA GLN A 26 8.18 4.05 1.33
C GLN A 26 8.63 3.58 -0.06
N GLN A 27 9.87 3.11 -0.18
CA GLN A 27 10.40 2.61 -1.44
C GLN A 27 9.63 1.38 -1.91
N ILE A 28 9.41 0.40 -1.04
CA ILE A 28 8.63 -0.81 -1.32
C ILE A 28 7.20 -0.44 -1.77
N MET A 29 6.55 0.53 -1.13
CA MET A 29 5.20 0.95 -1.49
C MET A 29 5.15 1.68 -2.84
N ARG A 30 6.13 2.53 -3.17
CA ARG A 30 6.23 3.15 -4.49
C ARG A 30 6.46 2.13 -5.58
N ASP A 31 7.37 1.19 -5.35
CA ASP A 31 7.66 0.11 -6.29
C ASP A 31 6.43 -0.77 -6.49
N SER A 32 5.70 -1.08 -5.41
CA SER A 32 4.44 -1.82 -5.47
C SER A 32 3.35 -1.06 -6.25
N SER A 33 3.20 0.25 -6.04
CA SER A 33 2.26 1.09 -6.79
C SER A 33 2.61 1.12 -8.28
N ALA A 34 3.88 1.33 -8.62
CA ALA A 34 4.34 1.35 -10.01
C ALA A 34 4.17 -0.01 -10.71
N ILE A 35 4.36 -1.11 -9.98
CA ILE A 35 4.07 -2.45 -10.48
C ILE A 35 2.58 -2.60 -10.74
N LEU A 36 1.72 -2.21 -9.80
CA LEU A 36 0.27 -2.29 -9.95
C LEU A 36 -0.24 -1.45 -11.13
N GLU A 37 0.29 -0.25 -11.35
CA GLU A 37 -0.05 0.58 -12.52
C GLU A 37 0.32 -0.09 -13.85
N ARG A 38 1.49 -0.75 -13.91
CA ARG A 38 1.90 -1.50 -15.11
C ARG A 38 0.98 -2.69 -15.37
N TYR A 39 0.65 -3.44 -14.32
CA TYR A 39 -0.26 -4.57 -14.46
C TYR A 39 -1.67 -4.12 -14.79
N GLU A 40 -2.17 -3.04 -14.17
CA GLU A 40 -3.47 -2.44 -14.48
C GLU A 40 -3.57 -2.10 -15.97
N SER A 41 -2.61 -1.35 -16.48
CA SER A 41 -2.55 -0.98 -17.90
C SER A 41 -2.53 -2.21 -18.82
N SER A 42 -1.73 -3.23 -18.47
CA SER A 42 -1.64 -4.48 -19.21
C SER A 42 -2.96 -5.26 -19.19
N VAL A 43 -3.60 -5.38 -18.03
CA VAL A 43 -4.86 -6.11 -17.84
C VAL A 43 -5.98 -5.39 -18.57
N ARG A 44 -6.08 -4.07 -18.44
CA ARG A 44 -7.06 -3.24 -19.14
C ARG A 44 -6.89 -3.33 -20.65
N SER A 45 -5.67 -3.23 -21.16
CA SER A 45 -5.36 -3.38 -22.58
C SER A 45 -5.74 -4.77 -23.12
N THR A 46 -5.47 -5.81 -22.33
CA THR A 46 -5.89 -7.18 -22.65
C THR A 46 -7.40 -7.30 -22.70
N GLY A 47 -8.12 -6.74 -21.72
CA GLY A 47 -9.58 -6.73 -21.68
C GLY A 47 -10.20 -6.03 -22.89
N GLN A 48 -9.67 -4.85 -23.26
CA GLN A 48 -10.09 -4.13 -24.47
C GLN A 48 -9.81 -4.91 -25.76
N SER A 49 -8.66 -5.58 -25.84
CA SER A 49 -8.31 -6.41 -27.01
C SER A 49 -9.28 -7.60 -27.14
N ILE A 50 -9.62 -8.23 -26.02
CA ILE A 50 -10.59 -9.34 -25.99
C ILE A 50 -11.98 -8.87 -26.41
N GLN A 51 -12.46 -7.72 -25.91
CA GLN A 51 -13.71 -7.11 -26.40
C GLN A 51 -13.65 -6.79 -27.91
N GLY A 52 -12.50 -6.30 -28.38
CA GLY A 52 -12.25 -6.04 -29.80
C GLY A 52 -12.36 -7.28 -30.68
N ILE A 53 -12.14 -8.47 -30.12
CA ILE A 53 -12.33 -9.76 -30.81
C ILE A 53 -13.78 -10.26 -30.66
N GLY A 54 -14.38 -10.08 -29.47
CA GLY A 54 -15.73 -10.57 -29.16
C GLY A 54 -16.80 -10.08 -30.12
N GLY A 55 -16.84 -8.77 -30.40
CA GLY A 55 -17.80 -8.17 -31.34
C GLY A 55 -17.75 -8.75 -32.77
N PRO A 56 -16.58 -8.80 -33.43
CA PRO A 56 -16.41 -9.47 -34.72
C PRO A 56 -16.82 -10.95 -34.72
N VAL A 57 -16.47 -11.70 -33.67
CA VAL A 57 -16.85 -13.12 -33.53
C VAL A 57 -18.37 -13.27 -33.43
N GLU A 58 -19.02 -12.43 -32.62
CA GLU A 58 -20.49 -12.41 -32.46
C GLU A 58 -21.18 -12.11 -33.80
N LYS A 59 -20.70 -11.10 -34.53
CA LYS A 59 -21.22 -10.72 -35.85
C LYS A 59 -21.02 -11.83 -36.90
N THR A 60 -19.90 -12.55 -36.82
CA THR A 60 -19.61 -13.68 -37.71
C THR A 60 -20.56 -14.83 -37.41
N GLY A 61 -20.83 -15.13 -36.14
CA GLY A 61 -21.83 -16.10 -35.73
C GLY A 61 -23.24 -15.77 -36.24
N GLY A 62 -23.65 -14.51 -36.11
CA GLY A 62 -24.92 -14.02 -36.67
C GLY A 62 -25.02 -14.23 -38.19
N SER A 63 -23.97 -13.86 -38.93
CA SER A 63 -23.90 -14.02 -40.39
C SER A 63 -23.98 -15.50 -40.82
N LEU A 64 -23.31 -16.40 -40.10
CA LEU A 64 -23.35 -17.84 -40.35
C LEU A 64 -24.76 -18.42 -40.11
N ARG A 65 -25.41 -17.98 -39.03
CA ARG A 65 -26.78 -18.39 -38.72
C ARG A 65 -27.75 -17.97 -39.83
N ASP A 66 -27.62 -16.74 -40.31
CA ASP A 66 -28.48 -16.23 -41.38
C ASP A 66 -28.21 -16.94 -42.71
N ALA A 67 -26.94 -17.25 -43.03
CA ALA A 67 -26.59 -18.06 -44.18
C ALA A 67 -27.20 -19.48 -44.10
N GLY A 68 -27.12 -20.14 -42.94
CA GLY A 68 -27.72 -21.45 -42.72
C GLY A 68 -29.24 -21.44 -42.89
N LYS A 69 -29.93 -20.40 -42.40
CA LYS A 69 -31.37 -20.21 -42.62
C LYS A 69 -31.72 -20.03 -44.10
N LEU A 70 -30.92 -19.28 -44.85
CA LEU A 70 -31.11 -19.10 -46.29
C LEU A 70 -30.95 -20.42 -47.05
N ILE A 71 -29.98 -21.27 -46.66
CA ILE A 71 -29.80 -22.59 -47.26
C ILE A 71 -31.01 -23.49 -46.99
N ASN A 72 -31.52 -23.52 -45.76
CA ASN A 72 -32.73 -24.29 -45.42
C ASN A 72 -34.01 -23.75 -46.07
N ALA A 73 -34.01 -22.51 -46.55
CA ALA A 73 -35.12 -21.95 -47.32
C ALA A 73 -35.16 -22.47 -48.78
N ILE A 74 -34.09 -23.12 -49.25
CA ILE A 74 -34.05 -23.75 -50.58
C ILE A 74 -34.81 -25.09 -50.51
N PRO A 75 -35.86 -25.29 -51.32
CA PRO A 75 -36.63 -26.53 -51.32
C PRO A 75 -35.76 -27.76 -51.56
N PHE A 76 -36.00 -28.83 -50.81
CA PHE A 76 -35.28 -30.12 -50.88
C PHE A 76 -33.81 -30.09 -50.42
N VAL A 77 -33.35 -29.00 -49.81
CA VAL A 77 -32.01 -28.90 -49.20
C VAL A 77 -32.15 -28.72 -47.69
N ASP A 78 -31.72 -29.72 -46.92
CA ASP A 78 -31.70 -29.67 -45.46
C ASP A 78 -30.25 -29.73 -44.96
N ALA A 79 -29.44 -28.77 -45.43
CA ALA A 79 -28.00 -28.74 -45.24
C ALA A 79 -27.51 -27.48 -44.49
N GLY A 80 -28.41 -26.57 -44.13
CA GLY A 80 -28.10 -25.33 -43.44
C GLY A 80 -27.98 -25.46 -41.93
N GLN A 81 -28.52 -26.53 -41.33
CA GLN A 81 -28.49 -26.72 -39.87
C GLN A 81 -27.07 -26.67 -39.26
N PRO A 82 -26.04 -27.31 -39.85
CA PRO A 82 -24.67 -27.18 -39.32
C PRO A 82 -24.14 -25.74 -39.32
N LEU A 83 -24.55 -24.90 -40.27
CA LEU A 83 -24.18 -23.47 -40.29
C LEU A 83 -24.92 -22.69 -39.20
N ILE A 84 -26.19 -23.03 -38.95
CA ILE A 84 -26.98 -22.45 -37.86
C ILE A 84 -26.30 -22.75 -36.53
N ASP A 85 -25.97 -24.02 -36.28
CA ASP A 85 -25.33 -24.46 -35.04
C ASP A 85 -23.95 -23.83 -34.84
N ALA A 86 -23.12 -23.81 -35.90
CA ALA A 86 -21.82 -23.14 -35.86
C ALA A 86 -21.96 -21.62 -35.62
N GLY A 87 -22.99 -21.00 -36.21
CA GLY A 87 -23.32 -19.60 -36.00
C GLY A 87 -23.71 -19.29 -34.55
N GLU A 88 -24.54 -20.12 -33.92
CA GLU A 88 -24.91 -19.96 -32.51
C GLU A 88 -23.73 -20.16 -31.56
N LEU A 89 -22.86 -21.13 -31.84
CA LEU A 89 -21.63 -21.34 -31.08
C LEU A 89 -20.73 -20.10 -31.15
N LEU A 90 -20.48 -19.56 -32.35
CA LEU A 90 -19.66 -18.35 -32.50
C LEU A 90 -20.31 -17.13 -31.84
N PHE A 91 -21.63 -16.98 -31.94
CA PHE A 91 -22.36 -15.92 -31.24
C PHE A 91 -22.13 -15.99 -29.73
N THR A 92 -22.26 -17.20 -29.16
CA THR A 92 -22.05 -17.46 -27.73
C THR A 92 -20.61 -17.19 -27.31
N VAL A 93 -19.63 -17.62 -28.12
CA VAL A 93 -18.20 -17.35 -27.88
C VAL A 93 -17.93 -15.84 -27.92
N GLY A 94 -18.45 -15.13 -28.92
CA GLY A 94 -18.28 -13.67 -29.04
C GLY A 94 -18.84 -12.91 -27.83
N SER A 95 -20.05 -13.29 -27.39
CA SER A 95 -20.67 -12.73 -26.18
C SER A 95 -19.84 -13.02 -24.92
N SER A 96 -19.32 -14.23 -24.79
CA SER A 96 -18.46 -14.64 -23.66
C SER A 96 -17.13 -13.89 -23.64
N LEU A 97 -16.53 -13.65 -24.81
CA LEU A 97 -15.34 -12.81 -24.95
C LEU A 97 -15.64 -11.36 -24.55
N ASN A 98 -16.74 -10.78 -25.02
CA ASN A 98 -17.14 -9.42 -24.62
C ASN A 98 -17.28 -9.28 -23.09
N LYS A 99 -17.92 -10.27 -22.45
CA LYS A 99 -18.02 -10.34 -20.99
C LYS A 99 -16.65 -10.45 -20.33
N THR A 100 -15.83 -11.41 -20.75
CA THR A 100 -14.48 -11.62 -20.20
C THR A 100 -13.62 -10.37 -20.32
N GLY A 101 -13.68 -9.68 -21.47
CA GLY A 101 -12.95 -8.45 -21.67
C GLY A 101 -13.47 -7.30 -20.80
N SER A 102 -14.78 -7.25 -20.52
CA SER A 102 -15.35 -6.28 -19.56
C SER A 102 -14.88 -6.55 -18.14
N ASP A 103 -14.93 -7.80 -17.70
CA ASP A 103 -14.51 -8.21 -16.36
C ASP A 103 -13.01 -7.90 -16.13
N LEU A 104 -12.18 -8.04 -17.17
CA LEU A 104 -10.76 -7.65 -17.12
C LEU A 104 -10.57 -6.14 -17.04
N VAL A 105 -11.37 -5.34 -17.76
CA VAL A 105 -11.31 -3.88 -17.67
C VAL A 105 -11.67 -3.43 -16.24
N GLU A 106 -12.71 -4.01 -15.65
CA GLU A 106 -13.11 -3.76 -14.27
C GLU A 106 -12.02 -4.18 -13.27
N THR A 107 -11.41 -5.35 -13.47
CA THR A 107 -10.25 -5.79 -12.67
C THR A 107 -9.11 -4.77 -12.73
N GLY A 108 -8.82 -4.21 -13.92
CA GLY A 108 -7.84 -3.12 -14.06
C GLY A 108 -8.21 -1.90 -13.21
N ASP A 109 -9.46 -1.45 -13.26
CA ASP A 109 -9.94 -0.32 -12.46
C ASP A 109 -9.83 -0.57 -10.94
N GLU A 110 -10.10 -1.79 -10.47
CA GLU A 110 -9.89 -2.18 -9.07
C GLU A 110 -8.41 -2.15 -8.66
N MET A 111 -7.51 -2.61 -9.54
CA MET A 111 -6.06 -2.55 -9.30
C MET A 111 -5.56 -1.12 -9.17
N LYS A 112 -6.10 -0.20 -9.98
CA LYS A 112 -5.81 1.23 -9.86
C LYS A 112 -6.22 1.78 -8.50
N ALA A 113 -7.43 1.45 -8.04
CA ALA A 113 -7.92 1.88 -6.73
C ALA A 113 -7.04 1.32 -5.58
N LEU A 114 -6.56 0.08 -5.72
CA LEU A 114 -5.62 -0.51 -4.77
C LEU A 114 -4.29 0.25 -4.72
N ALA A 115 -3.72 0.62 -5.88
CA ALA A 115 -2.49 1.41 -5.95
C ALA A 115 -2.64 2.79 -5.27
N GLU A 116 -3.76 3.47 -5.49
CA GLU A 116 -4.08 4.74 -4.82
C GLU A 116 -4.19 4.58 -3.30
N ASN A 117 -4.82 3.49 -2.82
CA ASN A 117 -4.94 3.21 -1.39
C ASN A 117 -3.59 2.88 -0.75
N LEU A 118 -2.71 2.12 -1.41
CA LEU A 118 -1.36 1.87 -0.94
C LEU A 118 -0.55 3.16 -0.83
N THR A 119 -0.70 4.07 -1.78
CA THR A 119 -0.05 5.39 -1.74
C THR A 119 -0.53 6.20 -0.53
N LYS A 120 -1.84 6.25 -0.27
CA LYS A 120 -2.40 6.92 0.93
C LYS A 120 -1.92 6.29 2.24
N LEU A 121 -1.85 4.96 2.29
CA LEU A 121 -1.33 4.23 3.45
C LEU A 121 0.15 4.57 3.69
N SER A 122 0.95 4.67 2.62
CA SER A 122 2.37 5.08 2.71
C SER A 122 2.54 6.44 3.37
N TYR A 123 1.80 7.46 2.93
CA TYR A 123 1.83 8.78 3.54
C TYR A 123 1.41 8.77 5.02
N SER A 124 0.38 7.98 5.34
CA SER A 124 -0.12 7.87 6.71
C SER A 124 0.91 7.21 7.64
N LEU A 125 1.57 6.15 7.18
CA LEU A 125 2.61 5.46 7.96
C LEU A 125 3.80 6.38 8.25
N VAL A 126 4.28 7.10 7.24
CA VAL A 126 5.39 8.06 7.41
C VAL A 126 5.03 9.14 8.42
N THR A 127 3.81 9.66 8.35
CA THR A 127 3.30 10.65 9.31
C THR A 127 3.29 10.08 10.72
N LEU A 128 2.81 8.86 10.90
CA LEU A 128 2.77 8.17 12.19
C LEU A 128 4.18 7.92 12.74
N MET A 129 5.12 7.50 11.88
CA MET A 129 6.52 7.29 12.27
C MET A 129 7.19 8.59 12.72
N ASN A 130 6.96 9.69 12.00
CA ASN A 130 7.45 11.01 12.40
C ASN A 130 6.88 11.46 13.75
N LEU A 131 5.58 11.25 13.97
CA LEU A 131 4.93 11.58 15.25
C LEU A 131 5.48 10.73 16.40
N ALA A 132 5.64 9.42 16.20
CA ALA A 132 6.24 8.53 17.18
C ALA A 132 7.69 8.95 17.51
N LEU A 133 8.46 9.35 16.51
CA LEU A 133 9.83 9.82 16.69
C LEU A 133 9.90 11.10 17.53
N ILE A 134 9.00 12.05 17.29
CA ILE A 134 8.85 13.25 18.13
C ILE A 134 8.50 12.85 19.57
N GLY A 135 7.57 11.91 19.74
CA GLY A 135 7.18 11.40 21.07
C GLY A 135 8.36 10.79 21.84
N VAL A 136 9.16 9.94 21.20
CA VAL A 136 10.37 9.35 21.80
C VAL A 136 11.41 10.43 22.12
N GLY A 137 11.58 11.41 21.23
CA GLY A 137 12.45 12.57 21.47
C GLY A 137 12.04 13.36 22.71
N LEU A 138 10.75 13.69 22.83
CA LEU A 138 10.20 14.42 23.99
C LEU A 138 10.36 13.64 25.29
N MET A 139 10.08 12.32 25.29
CA MET A 139 10.30 11.47 26.48
C MET A 139 11.77 11.42 26.90
N SER A 140 12.69 11.41 25.93
CA SER A 140 14.13 11.43 26.19
C SER A 140 14.55 12.74 26.86
N ILE A 141 14.07 13.89 26.35
CA ILE A 141 14.33 15.21 26.94
C ILE A 141 13.77 15.29 28.37
N MET A 142 12.54 14.82 28.60
CA MET A 142 11.92 14.81 29.94
C MET A 142 12.69 13.93 30.93
N SER A 143 13.20 12.79 30.48
CA SER A 143 14.01 11.90 31.31
C SER A 143 15.34 12.56 31.73
N ILE A 144 15.95 13.35 30.83
CA ILE A 144 17.16 14.13 31.14
C ILE A 144 16.84 15.21 32.18
N PHE A 145 15.76 15.97 32.00
CA PHE A 145 15.36 17.01 32.96
C PHE A 145 15.04 16.43 34.34
N MET A 146 14.29 15.33 34.42
CA MET A 146 14.03 14.68 35.71
C MET A 146 15.32 14.19 36.36
N GLY A 147 16.21 13.54 35.59
CA GLY A 147 17.49 13.06 36.11
C GLY A 147 18.42 14.16 36.62
N LEU A 148 18.46 15.31 35.92
CA LEU A 148 19.22 16.49 36.36
C LEU A 148 18.59 17.14 37.59
N GLY A 149 17.26 17.31 37.62
CA GLY A 149 16.56 17.87 38.77
C GLY A 149 16.77 17.07 40.06
N PHE A 150 16.74 15.74 40.00
CA PHE A 150 17.05 14.90 41.16
C PHE A 150 18.51 15.01 41.61
N ARG A 151 19.44 15.20 40.67
CA ARG A 151 20.86 15.34 40.98
C ARG A 151 21.18 16.69 41.62
N GLU A 152 20.56 17.77 41.15
CA GLU A 152 20.70 19.11 41.74
C GLU A 152 20.11 19.14 43.16
N ILE A 153 18.90 18.59 43.34
CA ILE A 153 18.23 18.52 44.66
C ILE A 153 19.03 17.66 45.64
N GLY A 154 19.61 16.54 45.19
CA GLY A 154 20.46 15.70 46.04
C GLY A 154 21.74 16.42 46.48
N SER A 155 22.40 17.11 45.54
CA SER A 155 23.61 17.89 45.81
C SER A 155 23.34 19.03 46.81
N ASP A 156 22.28 19.81 46.60
CA ASP A 156 21.89 20.90 47.50
C ASP A 156 21.57 20.38 48.92
N ARG A 157 20.97 19.19 49.02
CA ARG A 157 20.62 18.59 50.32
C ARG A 157 21.86 18.22 51.12
N ASP A 158 22.85 17.63 50.48
CA ASP A 158 24.10 17.22 51.14
C ASP A 158 24.91 18.45 51.59
N GLU A 159 24.94 19.51 50.76
CA GLU A 159 25.58 20.79 51.09
C GLU A 159 24.88 21.48 52.28
N ILE A 160 23.54 21.46 52.33
CA ILE A 160 22.76 21.96 53.48
C ILE A 160 23.04 21.15 54.75
N HIS A 161 23.23 19.84 54.65
CA HIS A 161 23.54 19.00 55.81
C HIS A 161 24.94 19.30 56.38
N GLN A 162 25.94 19.54 55.52
CA GLN A 162 27.26 19.98 55.96
C GLN A 162 27.22 21.35 56.64
N LEU A 163 26.57 22.33 56.02
CA LEU A 163 26.44 23.69 56.60
C LEU A 163 25.71 23.66 57.96
N ARG A 164 24.72 22.78 58.15
CA ARG A 164 24.06 22.61 59.44
C ARG A 164 24.99 22.04 60.51
N GLN A 165 25.86 21.09 60.17
CA GLN A 165 26.83 20.53 61.10
C GLN A 165 27.87 21.57 61.54
N GLU A 166 28.41 22.36 60.60
CA GLU A 166 29.34 23.45 60.94
C GLU A 166 28.71 24.50 61.87
N ILE A 167 27.46 24.89 61.63
CA ILE A 167 26.76 25.86 62.49
C ILE A 167 26.54 25.31 63.90
N ASP A 168 26.23 24.01 64.04
CA ASP A 168 26.02 23.38 65.35
C ASP A 168 27.32 23.21 66.13
N GLU A 169 28.45 22.99 65.46
CA GLU A 169 29.78 22.98 66.09
C GLU A 169 30.20 24.37 66.56
N LEU A 170 29.99 25.40 65.73
CA LEU A 170 30.28 26.80 66.09
C LEU A 170 29.42 27.32 67.26
N LYS A 171 28.26 26.72 67.53
CA LYS A 171 27.41 27.08 68.68
C LYS A 171 27.78 26.38 69.99
N ARG A 172 28.58 25.30 69.94
CA ARG A 172 28.98 24.52 71.14
C ARG A 172 30.37 24.87 71.65
N GLY A 173 31.20 25.52 70.84
CA GLY A 173 32.46 26.17 71.28
C GLY A 173 32.22 27.57 71.80
#